data_AF-A0A2P5W032-F1
#
_entry.id   AF-A0A2P5W032-F1
#
_cell.length_a   1.000
_cell.length_b   1.000
_cell.length_c   1.000
_cell.angle_alpha   90.00
_cell.angle_beta   90.00
_cell.angle_gamma   90.00
#
_symmetry.space_group_name_H-M   'P 1'
#
loop_
_entity.id
_entity.type
_entity.pdbx_description
1 polymer ?
#
loop_
_entity_poly.entity_id
_entity_poly.type
_entity_poly.pdbx_seq_one_letter_code
_entity_poly.pdbx_strand_id
1 'polypeptide(L)' 'MSHWPGVRCGHKHQRVTKLELKFLKLFGSLSPYIGNLSFLRELSVVGNIYNKIPQEIGRLRRLETLELIKG' A
#
# COMPACT_ATOMS: atom_id res chain seq x y z
N MET A 1 -0.61 10.58 -15.18
CA MET A 1 0.16 9.78 -14.19
C MET A 1 -0.09 10.41 -12.82
N SER A 2 -0.02 9.64 -11.73
CA SER A 2 -0.12 10.20 -10.37
C SER A 2 1.09 11.09 -10.08
N HIS A 3 0.87 12.25 -9.47
CA HIS A 3 1.93 13.15 -9.01
C HIS A 3 2.43 12.81 -7.59
N TRP A 4 1.84 11.80 -6.96
CA TRP A 4 2.17 11.39 -5.60
C TRP A 4 3.37 10.45 -5.60
N PRO A 5 4.48 10.78 -4.92
CA PRO A 5 5.61 9.89 -4.77
C PRO A 5 5.19 8.53 -4.20
N GLY A 6 5.76 7.45 -4.74
CA GLY A 6 5.45 6.09 -4.32
C GLY A 6 4.08 5.56 -4.76
N VAL A 7 3.23 6.37 -5.41
CA VAL A 7 1.94 5.93 -5.93
C VAL A 7 2.01 5.77 -7.44
N ARG A 8 1.65 4.59 -7.95
CA ARG A 8 1.44 4.35 -9.39
C ARG A 8 -0.01 4.02 -9.67
N CYS A 9 -0.58 4.68 -10.67
CA CYS A 9 -1.91 4.35 -11.20
C CYS A 9 -1.81 3.61 -12.54
N GLY A 10 -2.73 2.67 -12.76
CA GLY A 10 -2.86 1.95 -14.04
C GLY A 10 -3.41 2.84 -15.17
N HIS A 11 -3.01 2.53 -16.40
CA HIS A 11 -3.30 3.37 -17.58
C HIS A 11 -4.78 3.41 -17.98
N LYS A 12 -5.52 2.31 -17.82
CA LYS A 12 -6.90 2.19 -18.36
C LYS A 12 -7.96 2.95 -17.55
N HIS A 13 -7.82 2.98 -16.22
CA HIS A 13 -8.84 3.52 -15.31
C HIS A 13 -8.27 4.38 -14.17
N GLN A 14 -6.98 4.74 -14.23
CA GLN A 14 -6.28 5.55 -13.21
C GLN A 14 -6.41 5.00 -11.78
N ARG A 15 -6.60 3.68 -11.63
CA ARG A 15 -6.69 3.00 -10.34
C ARG A 15 -5.29 2.77 -9.78
N VAL A 16 -5.11 2.94 -8.47
CA VAL A 16 -3.83 2.67 -7.81
C VAL A 16 -3.48 1.19 -7.97
N THR A 17 -2.29 0.93 -8.52
CA THR A 17 -1.73 -0.42 -8.73
C THR A 17 -0.47 -0.66 -7.90
N LYS A 18 0.27 0.38 -7.53
CA LYS A 18 1.44 0.29 -6.64
C LYS A 18 1.35 1.37 -5.58
N LEU A 19 1.63 0.99 -4.34
CA LEU A 19 1.79 1.88 -3.19
C LEU A 19 3.10 1.53 -2.46
N GLU A 20 4.07 2.42 -2.56
CA GLU A 20 5.39 2.29 -1.98
C GLU A 20 5.59 3.37 -0.91
N LEU A 21 5.60 2.95 0.34
CA LEU A 21 5.74 3.78 1.53
C LEU A 21 6.99 3.31 2.27
N LYS A 22 8.18 3.52 1.70
CA LYS A 22 9.44 3.03 2.31
C LYS A 22 10.12 4.13 3.13
N PHE A 23 10.56 3.80 4.33
CA PHE A 23 11.39 4.68 5.19
C PHE A 23 10.80 6.09 5.43
N LEU A 24 9.46 6.19 5.47
CA LEU A 24 8.75 7.46 5.65
C LEU A 24 8.56 7.83 7.12
N LYS A 25 9.15 7.06 8.05
CA LYS A 25 8.93 7.19 9.49
C LYS A 25 7.43 7.24 9.83
N LEU A 26 6.61 6.45 9.14
CA LEU A 26 5.19 6.37 9.47
C LEU A 26 5.05 5.77 10.87
N PHE A 27 4.30 6.46 11.73
CA PHE A 27 3.94 6.02 13.07
C PHE A 27 2.45 5.68 13.14
N GLY A 28 2.09 4.67 13.92
CA GLY A 28 0.68 4.29 14.16
C GLY A 28 0.24 3.07 13.36
N SER A 29 -0.98 3.05 12.86
CA SER A 29 -1.55 1.88 12.15
C SER A 29 -1.86 2.19 10.70
N LEU A 30 -1.69 1.19 9.82
CA LEU A 30 -2.13 1.34 8.44
C LEU A 30 -3.66 1.39 8.41
N SER A 31 -4.20 2.40 7.72
CA SER A 31 -5.64 2.61 7.63
C SER A 31 -6.36 1.39 7.04
N PRO A 32 -7.48 0.92 7.65
CA PRO A 32 -8.32 -0.14 7.08
C PRO A 32 -8.81 0.15 5.65
N TYR A 33 -8.87 1.43 5.27
CA TYR A 33 -9.22 1.86 3.90
C TYR A 33 -8.25 1.37 2.83
N ILE A 34 -7.07 0.84 3.21
CA ILE A 34 -6.20 0.15 2.27
C ILE A 34 -6.96 -0.95 1.50
N GLY A 35 -7.92 -1.63 2.13
CA GLY A 35 -8.75 -2.65 1.49
C GLY A 35 -9.64 -2.15 0.36
N ASN A 36 -9.84 -0.82 0.22
CA ASN A 36 -10.59 -0.24 -0.89
C ASN A 36 -9.76 -0.09 -2.16
N LEU A 37 -8.44 -0.27 -2.09
CA LEU A 37 -7.55 -0.25 -3.24
C LEU A 37 -7.63 -1.58 -4.01
N SER A 38 -8.82 -1.94 -4.50
CA SER A 38 -9.11 -3.25 -5.11
C SER A 38 -8.31 -3.59 -6.38
N PHE A 39 -7.53 -2.65 -6.90
CA PHE A 39 -6.64 -2.81 -8.06
C PHE A 39 -5.15 -2.84 -7.67
N LEU A 40 -4.84 -2.72 -6.37
CA LEU A 40 -3.48 -2.73 -5.86
C LEU A 40 -2.85 -4.10 -6.12
N ARG A 41 -1.65 -4.08 -6.70
CA ARG A 41 -0.80 -5.24 -6.99
C ARG A 41 0.44 -5.26 -6.13
N GLU A 42 0.98 -4.09 -5.82
CA GLU A 42 2.22 -3.95 -5.06
C GLU A 42 1.98 -3.04 -3.85
N LEU A 43 2.22 -3.58 -2.64
CA LEU A 43 2.22 -2.82 -1.39
C LEU A 43 3.55 -3.02 -0.67
N SER A 44 4.24 -1.91 -0.39
CA SER A 44 5.45 -1.91 0.43
C SER A 44 5.37 -0.85 1.52
N VAL A 45 5.56 -1.27 2.77
CA VAL A 45 5.59 -0.39 3.96
C VAL A 45 6.91 -0.55 4.72
N VAL A 46 7.97 -0.93 4.02
CA VAL A 46 9.29 -1.27 4.59
C VAL A 46 9.90 -0.10 5.36
N GLY A 47 10.49 -0.38 6.52
CA GLY A 47 11.25 0.60 7.30
C GLY A 47 10.37 1.66 7.96
N ASN A 48 9.09 1.35 8.21
CA ASN A 48 8.21 2.19 9.03
C ASN A 48 7.88 1.54 10.36
N ILE A 49 7.50 2.37 11.32
CA ILE A 49 7.15 1.99 12.68
C ILE A 49 5.62 1.90 12.76
N TYR A 50 5.07 0.85 12.15
CA TYR A 50 3.64 0.60 12.18
C TYR A 50 3.28 -0.49 13.22
N ASN A 51 2.15 -0.33 13.90
CA ASN A 51 1.73 -1.23 14.97
C ASN A 51 1.09 -2.50 14.40
N LYS A 52 -0.04 -2.34 13.69
CA LYS A 52 -0.85 -3.43 13.16
C LYS A 52 -1.08 -3.27 11.66
N ILE A 53 -1.07 -4.40 10.97
CA ILE A 53 -1.57 -4.53 9.61
C ILE A 53 -3.08 -4.78 9.65
N PRO A 54 -3.91 -3.94 9.00
CA PRO A 54 -5.36 -4.12 8.97
C PRO A 54 -5.72 -5.43 8.25
N GLN A 55 -6.69 -6.17 8.79
CA GLN A 55 -7.19 -7.41 8.20
C GLN A 55 -7.79 -7.18 6.81
N GLU A 56 -8.19 -5.94 6.51
CA GLU A 56 -8.71 -5.48 5.23
C GLU A 56 -7.70 -5.63 4.09
N ILE A 57 -6.40 -5.85 4.36
CA ILE A 57 -5.45 -6.32 3.35
C ILE A 57 -5.95 -7.60 2.67
N GLY A 58 -6.69 -8.48 3.37
CA GLY A 58 -7.31 -9.67 2.78
C GLY A 58 -8.34 -9.38 1.69
N ARG A 59 -8.82 -8.12 1.56
CA ARG A 59 -9.70 -7.68 0.46
C ARG A 59 -8.95 -7.35 -0.82
N LEU A 60 -7.62 -7.23 -0.77
CA LEU A 60 -6.77 -6.92 -1.91
C LEU A 60 -6.56 -8.15 -2.78
N ARG A 61 -7.62 -8.56 -3.49
CA ARG A 61 -7.66 -9.79 -4.31
C ARG A 61 -6.66 -9.82 -5.47
N ARG A 62 -6.06 -8.68 -5.81
CA ARG A 62 -5.09 -8.53 -6.91
C ARG A 62 -3.67 -8.28 -6.42
N LEU A 63 -3.45 -8.37 -5.10
CA LEU A 63 -2.13 -8.15 -4.52
C LEU A 63 -1.21 -9.29 -4.94
N GLU A 64 -0.11 -8.93 -5.59
CA GLU A 64 0.94 -9.82 -6.09
C GLU A 64 2.17 -9.74 -5.17
N THR A 65 2.48 -8.55 -4.66
CA THR A 65 3.65 -8.30 -3.81
C THR A 65 3.24 -7.58 -2.52
N LEU A 66 3.66 -8.13 -1.37
CA LEU A 66 3.46 -7.56 -0.05
C LEU A 66 4.77 -7.54 0.74
N GLU A 67 5.31 -6.34 0.98
CA GLU A 67 6.53 -6.13 1.76
C GLU A 67 6.22 -5.40 3.07
N LEU A 68 6.48 -6.05 4.21
CA LEU A 68 6.08 -5.61 5.55
C LEU A 68 7.26 -5.41 6.52
N ILE A 69 8.51 -5.35 6.05
CA ILE A 69 9.66 -5.31 6.97
C ILE A 69 9.59 -4.06 7.88
N LYS A 70 9.47 -4.26 9.20
CA LYS A 70 9.49 -3.15 10.18
C LYS A 70 10.92 -2.65 10.37
N GLY A 71 11.05 -1.34 10.56
CA GLY A 71 12.30 -0.69 10.96
C GLY A 71 12.43 -0.57 12.46
#